data_AF-A9UUJ0-F1
#
_entry.id   AF-A9UUJ0-F1
#
_cell.length_a   1.000
_cell.length_b   1.000
_cell.length_c   1.000
_cell.angle_alpha   90.00
_cell.angle_beta   90.00
_cell.angle_gamma   90.00
#
_symmetry.space_group_name_H-M   'P 1'
#
loop_
_entity.id
_entity.type
_entity.pdbx_description
1 polymer ?
#
loop_
_entity_poly.entity_id
_entity_poly.type
_entity_poly.pdbx_seq_one_letter_code
_entity_poly.pdbx_strand_id
1 'polypeptide(L)'
;LKTQWQTQSEYQLARNSRLREMIHSIDKDVPRTDRHLPEFKYEDSAGLTAVRELLLAYLMLNFDLGYVQGMNDIASALWLVFRDEALTFWAFAHWMEDLEPLYAFDQHGIENQLKLVSTLVRFVDPHLMHQLERANSTHFLFCLRWLLVFFKRDFDVSGARKIWEVRG
;
A
#
# COMPACT_ATOMS: atom_id res chain seq x y z
N LEU A 1 5.26 8.29 -18.81
CA LEU A 1 4.16 7.69 -18.02
C LEU A 1 3.21 8.76 -17.48
N LYS A 2 3.68 9.79 -16.74
CA LYS A 2 2.86 10.94 -16.30
C LYS A 2 1.97 11.56 -17.39
N THR A 3 2.51 11.72 -18.59
CA THR A 3 1.79 12.29 -19.73
C THR A 3 0.53 11.49 -20.09
N GLN A 4 0.52 10.16 -19.95
CA GLN A 4 -0.62 9.32 -20.36
C GLN A 4 -1.86 9.55 -19.50
N TRP A 5 -1.69 9.69 -18.17
CA TRP A 5 -2.79 10.05 -17.28
C TRP A 5 -3.23 11.50 -17.51
N GLN A 6 -2.27 12.43 -17.63
CA GLN A 6 -2.55 13.85 -17.83
C GLN A 6 -3.26 14.16 -19.16
N THR A 7 -3.15 13.28 -20.15
CA THR A 7 -3.85 13.39 -21.44
C THR A 7 -5.27 12.84 -21.44
N GLN A 8 -5.77 12.26 -20.34
CA GLN A 8 -7.14 11.77 -20.28
C GLN A 8 -8.13 12.96 -20.31
N SER A 9 -8.89 13.06 -21.40
CA SER A 9 -9.95 14.07 -21.52
C SER A 9 -11.09 13.81 -20.53
N GLU A 10 -11.80 14.87 -20.13
CA GLU A 10 -13.01 14.76 -19.31
C GLU A 10 -14.05 13.81 -19.94
N TYR A 11 -14.15 13.79 -21.27
CA TYR A 11 -15.04 12.89 -22.00
C TYR A 11 -14.64 11.41 -21.85
N GLN A 12 -13.35 11.10 -21.93
CA GLN A 12 -12.85 9.73 -21.71
C GLN A 12 -13.07 9.30 -20.26
N LEU A 13 -12.78 10.17 -19.30
CA LEU A 13 -13.01 9.93 -17.88
C LEU A 13 -14.48 9.66 -17.57
N ALA A 14 -15.40 10.47 -18.13
CA ALA A 14 -16.84 10.28 -17.94
C ALA A 14 -17.35 8.90 -18.39
N ARG A 15 -16.64 8.26 -19.34
CA ARG A 15 -17.00 6.94 -19.89
C ARG A 15 -16.20 5.77 -19.30
N ASN A 16 -15.33 6.02 -18.34
CA ASN A 16 -14.54 4.99 -17.66
C ASN A 16 -14.79 5.04 -16.14
N SER A 17 -15.86 4.39 -15.68
CA SER A 17 -16.22 4.35 -14.25
C SER A 17 -15.13 3.73 -13.40
N ARG A 18 -14.53 2.61 -13.84
CA ARG A 18 -13.47 1.91 -13.11
C ARG A 18 -12.26 2.82 -12.88
N LEU A 19 -11.79 3.52 -13.91
CA LEU A 19 -10.69 4.48 -13.78
C LEU A 19 -11.04 5.61 -12.80
N ARG A 20 -12.24 6.20 -12.92
CA ARG A 20 -12.70 7.26 -11.99
C ARG A 20 -12.75 6.80 -10.54
N GLU A 21 -13.23 5.58 -10.29
CA GLU A 21 -13.28 5.00 -8.95
C GLU A 21 -11.87 4.83 -8.37
N MET A 22 -10.91 4.33 -9.17
CA MET A 22 -9.52 4.18 -8.72
C MET A 22 -8.83 5.52 -8.42
N ILE A 23 -9.03 6.53 -9.27
CA ILE A 23 -8.53 7.89 -9.02
C ILE A 23 -9.18 8.48 -7.76
N HIS A 24 -10.49 8.30 -7.60
CA HIS A 24 -11.20 8.78 -6.43
C HIS A 24 -10.67 8.14 -5.14
N SER A 25 -10.35 6.84 -5.17
CA SER A 25 -9.72 6.15 -4.04
C SER A 25 -8.33 6.72 -3.73
N ILE A 26 -7.50 6.99 -4.74
CA ILE A 26 -6.21 7.69 -4.55
C ILE A 26 -6.42 9.06 -3.92
N ASP A 27 -7.33 9.86 -4.46
CA ASP A 27 -7.63 11.23 -3.99
C ASP A 27 -8.23 11.24 -2.58
N LYS A 28 -8.83 10.13 -2.14
CA LYS A 28 -9.35 9.95 -0.79
C LYS A 28 -8.25 9.56 0.22
N ASP A 29 -7.28 8.76 -0.19
CA ASP A 29 -6.26 8.19 0.69
C ASP A 29 -5.01 9.07 0.82
N VAL A 30 -4.53 9.66 -0.29
CA VAL A 30 -3.32 10.49 -0.29
C VAL A 30 -3.39 11.61 0.75
N PRO A 31 -4.46 12.42 0.85
CA PRO A 31 -4.53 13.50 1.83
C PRO A 31 -4.42 13.06 3.30
N ARG A 32 -4.63 11.77 3.61
CA ARG A 32 -4.53 11.19 4.95
C ARG A 32 -3.19 10.49 5.21
N THR A 33 -2.29 10.49 4.24
CA THR A 33 -1.01 9.76 4.30
C THR A 33 -0.02 10.50 5.19
N ASP A 34 0.51 9.82 6.21
CA ASP A 34 1.60 10.25 7.10
C ASP A 34 1.64 11.72 7.51
N ARG A 35 0.49 12.33 7.80
CA ARG A 35 0.34 13.77 8.13
C ARG A 35 1.12 14.24 9.36
N HIS A 36 1.61 13.29 10.17
CA HIS A 36 2.48 13.55 11.31
C HIS A 36 3.93 13.85 10.89
N LEU A 37 4.34 13.50 9.67
CA LEU A 37 5.67 13.78 9.14
C LEU A 37 5.71 15.17 8.46
N PRO A 38 6.80 15.95 8.62
CA PRO A 38 6.93 17.26 7.99
C PRO A 38 6.70 17.25 6.48
N GLU A 39 7.14 16.19 5.81
CA GLU A 39 7.05 16.01 4.36
C GLU A 39 5.61 15.99 3.82
N PHE A 40 4.66 15.53 4.64
CA PHE A 40 3.26 15.34 4.23
C PHE A 40 2.31 16.23 5.05
N LYS A 41 2.84 17.13 5.88
CA LYS A 41 2.05 17.85 6.89
C LYS A 41 0.99 18.77 6.31
N TYR A 42 1.30 19.45 5.20
CA TYR A 42 0.44 20.43 4.54
C TYR A 42 -0.26 19.83 3.32
N GLU A 43 -1.45 20.33 3.00
CA GLU A 43 -2.26 19.80 1.87
C GLU A 43 -1.55 19.95 0.52
N ASP A 44 -0.77 21.00 0.36
CA ASP A 44 0.04 21.35 -0.81
C ASP A 44 1.49 20.87 -0.71
N SER A 45 1.78 19.96 0.23
CA SER A 45 3.14 19.45 0.41
C SER A 45 3.63 18.67 -0.81
N ALA A 46 4.88 18.92 -1.18
CA ALA A 46 5.53 18.26 -2.32
C ALA A 46 5.47 16.72 -2.21
N GLY A 47 5.55 16.17 -0.98
CA GLY A 47 5.43 14.75 -0.76
C GLY A 47 4.06 14.18 -1.11
N LEU A 48 2.97 14.85 -0.75
CA LEU A 48 1.62 14.39 -1.11
C LEU A 48 1.41 14.47 -2.62
N THR A 49 1.89 15.53 -3.26
CA THR A 49 1.86 15.66 -4.72
C THR A 49 2.64 14.52 -5.39
N ALA A 50 3.87 14.26 -4.95
CA ALA A 50 4.71 13.21 -5.51
C ALA A 50 4.09 11.82 -5.35
N VAL A 51 3.55 11.50 -4.17
CA VAL A 51 2.86 10.22 -3.91
C VAL A 51 1.64 10.08 -4.82
N ARG A 52 0.82 11.13 -4.96
CA ARG A 52 -0.34 11.10 -5.85
C ARG A 52 0.05 10.84 -7.30
N GLU A 53 1.04 11.57 -7.79
CA GLU A 53 1.50 11.45 -9.17
C GLU A 53 2.10 10.06 -9.46
N LEU A 54 2.86 9.51 -8.52
CA LEU A 54 3.39 8.15 -8.59
C LEU A 54 2.27 7.12 -8.70
N LEU A 55 1.25 7.20 -7.83
CA LEU A 55 0.13 6.24 -7.83
C LEU A 55 -0.69 6.33 -9.12
N LEU A 56 -0.91 7.54 -9.65
CA LEU A 56 -1.59 7.73 -10.93
C LEU A 56 -0.77 7.21 -12.11
N ALA A 57 0.56 7.38 -12.08
CA ALA A 57 1.45 6.79 -13.08
C ALA A 57 1.42 5.25 -13.02
N TYR A 58 1.39 4.67 -11.81
CA TYR A 58 1.33 3.23 -11.63
C TYR A 58 -0.01 2.65 -12.09
N LEU A 59 -1.11 3.34 -11.79
CA LEU A 59 -2.44 2.99 -12.26
C LEU A 59 -2.51 2.84 -13.79
N MET A 60 -1.76 3.68 -14.52
CA MET A 60 -1.66 3.58 -15.98
C MET A 60 -0.72 2.47 -16.44
N LEU A 61 0.27 2.10 -15.63
CA LEU A 61 1.20 1.00 -15.93
C LEU A 61 0.53 -0.37 -15.74
N ASN A 62 -0.12 -0.59 -14.60
CA ASN A 62 -0.83 -1.82 -14.26
C ASN A 62 -2.30 -1.51 -13.94
N PHE A 63 -3.11 -1.37 -14.98
CA PHE A 63 -4.54 -1.08 -14.84
C PHE A 63 -5.36 -2.30 -14.38
N ASP A 64 -4.83 -3.51 -14.59
CA ASP A 64 -5.49 -4.76 -14.19
C ASP A 64 -5.55 -4.88 -12.67
N LEU A 65 -4.43 -4.62 -11.98
CA LEU A 65 -4.39 -4.44 -10.53
C LEU A 65 -4.99 -3.10 -10.10
N GLY A 66 -4.54 -2.01 -10.72
CA GLY A 66 -4.98 -0.65 -10.44
C GLY A 66 -4.46 -0.09 -9.11
N TYR A 67 -5.33 0.61 -8.38
CA TYR A 67 -5.03 1.10 -7.03
C TYR A 67 -5.82 0.32 -5.99
N VAL A 68 -5.12 -0.18 -4.98
CA VAL A 68 -5.69 -0.85 -3.81
C VAL A 68 -5.27 -0.08 -2.55
N GLN A 69 -6.22 0.08 -1.62
CA GLN A 69 -6.01 0.80 -0.38
C GLN A 69 -4.78 0.25 0.38
N GLY A 70 -3.88 1.15 0.78
CA GLY A 70 -2.60 0.81 1.43
C GLY A 70 -1.38 1.01 0.52
N MET A 71 -1.56 1.06 -0.80
CA MET A 71 -0.46 1.35 -1.73
C MET A 71 0.16 2.76 -1.51
N ASN A 72 -0.65 3.73 -1.06
CA ASN A 72 -0.19 5.06 -0.66
C ASN A 72 0.83 5.02 0.49
N ASP A 73 0.72 4.04 1.40
CA ASP A 73 1.62 3.87 2.54
C ASP A 73 3.00 3.35 2.09
N ILE A 74 3.03 2.47 1.08
CA ILE A 74 4.28 2.02 0.46
C ILE A 74 4.92 3.17 -0.32
N ALA A 75 4.14 3.84 -1.19
CA ALA A 75 4.63 4.94 -2.02
C ALA A 75 5.23 6.08 -1.19
N SER A 76 4.56 6.50 -0.11
CA SER A 76 5.07 7.54 0.79
C SER A 76 6.37 7.17 1.50
N ALA A 77 6.55 5.90 1.88
CA ALA A 77 7.79 5.47 2.50
C ALA A 77 8.95 5.41 1.50
N LEU A 78 8.73 4.91 0.29
CA LEU A 78 9.74 4.95 -0.77
C LEU A 78 10.11 6.39 -1.12
N TRP A 79 9.12 7.30 -1.16
CA TRP A 79 9.37 8.73 -1.38
C TRP A 79 10.30 9.31 -0.31
N LEU A 80 10.07 9.00 0.98
CA LEU A 80 10.93 9.45 2.07
C LEU A 80 12.37 8.99 1.93
N VAL A 81 12.60 7.81 1.35
CA VAL A 81 13.92 7.19 1.16
C VAL A 81 14.63 7.78 -0.06
N PHE A 82 13.99 7.76 -1.23
CA PHE A 82 14.65 8.10 -2.49
C PHE A 82 14.65 9.59 -2.79
N ARG A 83 13.58 10.31 -2.45
CA ARG A 83 13.43 11.75 -2.74
C ARG A 83 13.61 12.11 -4.22
N ASP A 84 13.43 11.13 -5.09
CA ASP A 84 13.56 11.23 -6.54
C ASP A 84 12.38 10.51 -7.18
N GLU A 85 11.68 11.18 -8.08
CA GLU A 85 10.42 10.69 -8.62
C GLU A 85 10.60 9.41 -9.45
N ALA A 86 11.61 9.36 -10.32
CA ALA A 86 11.83 8.23 -11.22
C ALA A 86 12.30 6.99 -10.43
N LEU A 87 13.23 7.17 -9.51
CA LEU A 87 13.70 6.10 -8.62
C LEU A 87 12.56 5.59 -7.74
N THR A 88 11.78 6.48 -7.13
CA THR A 88 10.64 6.08 -6.29
C THR A 88 9.61 5.32 -7.12
N PHE A 89 9.30 5.77 -8.34
CA PHE A 89 8.35 5.09 -9.22
C PHE A 89 8.81 3.68 -9.58
N TRP A 90 10.05 3.51 -10.05
CA TRP A 90 10.53 2.19 -10.48
C TRP A 90 10.75 1.24 -9.31
N ALA A 91 11.20 1.74 -8.15
CA ALA A 91 11.26 0.95 -6.92
C ALA A 91 9.86 0.49 -6.50
N PHE A 92 8.86 1.38 -6.56
CA PHE A 92 7.48 1.04 -6.26
C PHE A 92 6.93 0.01 -7.26
N ALA A 93 7.10 0.23 -8.56
CA ALA A 93 6.59 -0.65 -9.61
C ALA A 93 7.17 -2.06 -9.48
N HIS A 94 8.49 -2.17 -9.29
CA HIS A 94 9.15 -3.45 -9.10
C HIS A 94 8.68 -4.15 -7.82
N TRP A 95 8.56 -3.42 -6.71
CA TRP A 95 8.06 -4.02 -5.47
C TRP A 95 6.61 -4.51 -5.62
N MET A 96 5.78 -3.78 -6.36
CA MET A 96 4.42 -4.22 -6.63
C MET A 96 4.33 -5.51 -7.45
N GLU A 97 5.33 -5.88 -8.25
CA GLU A 97 5.37 -7.18 -8.93
C GLU A 97 5.35 -8.35 -7.93
N ASP A 98 6.09 -8.20 -6.82
CA ASP A 98 6.11 -9.20 -5.74
C ASP A 98 4.88 -9.15 -4.84
N LEU A 99 4.28 -7.96 -4.69
CA LEU A 99 3.17 -7.72 -3.76
C LEU A 99 1.80 -7.90 -4.39
N GLU A 100 1.70 -7.89 -5.72
CA GLU A 100 0.44 -8.03 -6.46
C GLU A 100 -0.45 -9.18 -5.96
N PRO A 101 0.06 -10.39 -5.64
CA PRO A 101 -0.77 -11.46 -5.08
C PRO A 101 -1.46 -11.10 -3.76
N LEU A 102 -0.87 -10.21 -2.93
CA LEU A 102 -1.45 -9.75 -1.67
C LEU A 102 -2.56 -8.72 -1.88
N TYR A 103 -2.50 -7.98 -2.99
CA TYR A 103 -3.47 -6.95 -3.35
C TYR A 103 -4.51 -7.42 -4.37
N ALA A 104 -4.38 -8.64 -4.88
CA ALA A 104 -5.28 -9.23 -5.85
C ALA A 104 -6.74 -9.17 -5.37
N PHE A 105 -7.65 -8.91 -6.32
CA PHE A 105 -9.08 -8.72 -6.04
C PHE A 105 -9.73 -9.93 -5.35
N ASP A 106 -9.24 -11.13 -5.64
CA ASP A 106 -9.77 -12.37 -5.09
C ASP A 106 -9.36 -12.62 -3.61
N GLN A 107 -8.51 -11.76 -3.05
CA GLN A 107 -8.02 -11.79 -1.67
C GLN A 107 -7.32 -13.10 -1.24
N HIS A 108 -7.03 -14.02 -2.16
CA HIS A 108 -6.45 -15.31 -1.78
C HIS A 108 -5.04 -15.16 -1.19
N GLY A 109 -4.24 -14.22 -1.70
CA GLY A 109 -2.88 -14.00 -1.19
C GLY A 109 -2.88 -13.53 0.26
N ILE A 110 -3.71 -12.54 0.61
CA ILE A 110 -3.76 -12.03 1.98
C ILE A 110 -4.40 -13.03 2.94
N GLU A 111 -5.42 -13.77 2.51
CA GLU A 111 -5.98 -14.88 3.29
C GLU A 111 -4.94 -15.97 3.58
N ASN A 112 -4.11 -16.32 2.60
CA ASN A 112 -3.05 -17.31 2.78
C ASN A 112 -1.98 -16.82 3.77
N GLN A 113 -1.61 -15.54 3.72
CA GLN A 113 -0.70 -14.96 4.72
C GLN A 113 -1.30 -14.99 6.12
N LEU A 114 -2.59 -14.64 6.27
CA LEU A 114 -3.27 -14.70 7.57
C LEU A 114 -3.36 -16.14 8.11
N LYS A 115 -3.63 -17.12 7.24
CA LYS A 115 -3.60 -18.55 7.60
C LYS A 115 -2.21 -18.97 8.05
N LEU A 116 -1.15 -18.53 7.36
CA LEU A 116 0.23 -18.81 7.75
C LEU A 116 0.57 -18.23 9.13
N VAL A 117 0.18 -16.97 9.39
CA VAL A 117 0.33 -16.33 10.72
C VAL A 117 -0.38 -17.16 11.80
N SER A 118 -1.61 -17.58 11.53
CA SER A 118 -2.39 -18.43 12.45
C SER A 118 -1.68 -19.75 12.76
N THR A 119 -1.15 -20.43 11.73
CA THR A 119 -0.37 -21.66 11.90
C THR A 119 0.90 -21.43 12.72
N LEU A 120 1.64 -20.35 12.45
CA LEU A 120 2.86 -20.02 13.17
C LEU A 120 2.58 -19.70 14.64
N VAL A 121 1.56 -18.88 14.94
CA VAL A 121 1.19 -18.54 16.33
C VAL A 121 0.77 -19.79 17.08
N ARG A 122 -0.02 -20.68 16.46
CA ARG A 122 -0.41 -21.97 17.06
C ARG A 122 0.80 -22.83 17.43
N PHE A 123 1.86 -22.80 16.63
CA PHE A 123 3.07 -23.56 16.86
C PHE A 123 4.00 -22.90 17.91
N VAL A 124 4.24 -21.59 17.78
CA VAL A 124 5.19 -20.84 18.60
C VAL A 124 4.64 -20.55 20.00
N ASP A 125 3.35 -20.18 20.11
CA ASP A 125 2.69 -19.89 21.38
C ASP A 125 1.26 -20.45 21.40
N PRO A 126 1.10 -21.74 21.74
CA PRO A 126 -0.21 -22.38 21.83
C PRO A 126 -1.13 -21.73 22.89
N HIS A 127 -0.55 -21.13 23.94
CA HIS A 127 -1.34 -20.47 24.98
C HIS A 127 -1.98 -19.19 24.44
N LEU A 128 -1.23 -18.36 23.71
CA LEU A 128 -1.77 -17.20 23.00
C LEU A 128 -2.86 -17.62 22.00
N MET A 129 -2.63 -18.68 21.22
CA MET A 129 -3.62 -19.16 20.27
C MET A 129 -4.94 -19.55 20.95
N HIS A 130 -4.87 -20.23 22.11
CA HIS A 130 -6.06 -20.57 22.87
C HIS A 130 -6.83 -19.33 23.35
N GLN A 131 -6.14 -18.26 23.76
CA GLN A 131 -6.80 -17.00 24.12
C GLN A 131 -7.48 -16.35 22.91
N LEU A 132 -6.84 -16.37 21.73
CA LEU A 132 -7.41 -15.86 20.49
C LEU A 132 -8.64 -16.66 20.05
N GLU A 133 -8.63 -17.98 20.22
CA GLU A 133 -9.79 -18.85 19.99
C GLU A 133 -10.98 -18.46 20.88
N ARG A 134 -10.74 -18.26 22.18
CA ARG A 134 -11.79 -17.80 23.12
C ARG A 134 -12.34 -16.41 22.79
N ALA A 135 -11.53 -15.57 22.15
CA ALA A 135 -11.90 -14.24 21.71
C ALA A 135 -12.45 -14.20 20.26
N ASN A 136 -12.72 -15.35 19.62
CA ASN A 136 -13.15 -15.44 18.21
C ASN A 136 -12.25 -14.65 17.23
N SER A 137 -10.95 -14.60 17.51
CA SER A 137 -9.96 -13.78 16.80
C SER A 137 -8.95 -14.61 15.98
N THR A 138 -9.35 -15.82 15.58
CA THR A 138 -8.50 -16.81 14.89
C THR A 138 -8.26 -16.54 13.41
N HIS A 139 -8.97 -15.56 12.84
CA HIS A 139 -8.78 -15.08 11.47
C HIS A 139 -7.67 -14.03 11.36
N PHE A 140 -7.11 -13.57 12.49
CA PHE A 140 -6.00 -12.61 12.53
C PHE A 140 -6.23 -11.32 11.73
N LEU A 141 -7.49 -10.89 11.55
CA LEU A 141 -7.81 -9.68 10.79
C LEU A 141 -7.13 -8.41 11.37
N PHE A 142 -6.75 -8.43 12.65
CA PHE A 142 -5.93 -7.37 13.25
C PHE A 142 -4.51 -7.28 12.66
N CYS A 143 -3.97 -8.35 12.08
CA CYS A 143 -2.69 -8.37 11.36
C CYS A 143 -2.81 -7.91 9.91
N LEU A 144 -4.02 -7.72 9.38
CA LEU A 144 -4.23 -7.40 7.96
C LEU A 144 -3.43 -6.18 7.52
N ARG A 145 -3.50 -5.09 8.30
CA ARG A 145 -2.75 -3.86 8.04
C ARG A 145 -1.25 -4.11 8.04
N TRP A 146 -0.74 -4.91 8.97
CA TRP A 146 0.69 -5.21 9.09
C TRP A 146 1.23 -5.87 7.83
N LEU A 147 0.48 -6.82 7.29
CA LEU A 147 0.85 -7.55 6.08
C LEU A 147 0.73 -6.68 4.83
N LEU A 148 -0.31 -5.84 4.73
CA LEU A 148 -0.52 -4.97 3.58
C LEU A 148 0.48 -3.81 3.52
N VAL A 149 0.86 -3.22 4.65
CA VAL A 149 1.77 -2.05 4.66
C VAL A 149 3.14 -2.38 5.25
N PHE A 150 3.49 -3.67 5.34
CA PHE A 150 4.77 -4.16 5.84
C PHE A 150 5.21 -3.48 7.15
N PHE A 151 4.29 -3.44 8.11
CA PHE A 151 4.44 -2.83 9.44
C PHE A 151 4.81 -1.33 9.45
N LYS A 152 4.77 -0.62 8.31
CA LYS A 152 5.14 0.80 8.23
C LYS A 152 4.33 1.71 9.15
N ARG A 153 3.12 1.31 9.53
CA ARG A 153 2.26 2.07 10.45
C ARG A 153 2.53 1.77 11.93
N ASP A 154 3.31 0.74 12.23
CA ASP A 154 3.52 0.21 13.57
C ASP A 154 4.97 0.43 14.06
N PHE A 155 5.88 0.83 13.15
CA PHE A 155 7.25 1.26 13.46
C PHE A 155 7.48 2.71 13.00
N ASP A 156 8.48 3.36 13.59
CA ASP A 156 9.00 4.62 13.06
C ASP A 156 9.68 4.39 11.69
N VAL A 157 9.97 5.47 10.96
CA VAL A 157 10.58 5.39 9.62
C VAL A 157 11.87 4.56 9.62
N SER A 158 12.67 4.69 10.69
CA SER A 158 13.93 3.96 10.86
C SER A 158 13.71 2.45 11.08
N GLY A 159 12.74 2.06 11.90
CA GLY A 159 12.37 0.68 12.15
C GLY A 159 11.74 0.02 10.92
N ALA A 160 10.82 0.71 10.25
CA ALA A 160 10.22 0.24 9.00
C ALA A 160 11.29 0.01 7.93
N ARG A 161 12.23 0.95 7.78
CA ARG A 161 13.35 0.82 6.83
C ARG A 161 14.19 -0.43 7.07
N LYS A 162 14.53 -0.74 8.33
CA LYS A 162 15.30 -1.96 8.66
C LYS A 162 14.56 -3.24 8.27
N ILE A 163 13.25 -3.29 8.48
CA ILE A 163 12.43 -4.45 8.09
C ILE A 163 12.48 -4.62 6.57
N TRP A 164 12.48 -3.52 5.83
CA TRP A 164 12.43 -3.54 4.37
C TRP A 164 13.79 -3.90 3.75
N GLU A 165 14.89 -3.43 4.34
CA GLU A 165 16.26 -3.74 3.89
C GLU A 165 16.61 -5.23 4.03
N VAL A 166 16.03 -5.95 4.98
CA VAL A 166 16.30 -7.39 5.19
C VAL A 166 15.66 -8.27 4.10
N ARG A 167 14.68 -7.75 3.35
CA ARG A 167 13.95 -8.48 2.31
C ARG A 167 14.50 -8.26 0.88
N GLY A 168 15.25 -7.18 0.66
CA GLY A 168 15.83 -6.85 -0.65
C GLY A 168 17.23 -7.40 -0.87
#